data_AF-A0A7S2HMC3-F1
#
_entry.id   AF-A0A7S2HMC3-F1
#
_cell.length_a   1.000
_cell.length_b   1.000
_cell.length_c   1.000
_cell.angle_alpha   90.00
_cell.angle_beta   90.00
_cell.angle_gamma   90.00
#
_symmetry.space_group_name_H-M   'P 1'
#
loop_
_entity.id
_entity.type
_entity.pdbx_description
1 polymer ?
#
loop_
_entity_poly.entity_id
_entity_poly.type
_entity_poly.pdbx_seq_one_letter_code
_entity_poly.pdbx_strand_id
1 'polypeptide(L)'
;EDTQYHQWYDFGRLARRKNFVAVYPLGLGDCNTPDCEQYSSWNGVGTSGSNDTWATCDPSVQVLDTCYDSCRIKKGKCHQCDWSTCYNDVGFIAKLLGVIQDNLCIDRTRIFASGCSNGGMFVHELPKQMPGVFAGIVA
;
A
#
# COMPACT_ATOMS: atom_id res chain seq x y z
N GLU A 1 9.80 -7.80 14.65
CA GLU A 1 10.01 -6.33 14.65
C GLU A 1 8.63 -5.69 14.69
N ASP A 2 8.36 -4.96 15.77
CA ASP A 2 7.08 -4.30 16.02
C ASP A 2 6.96 -3.09 15.08
N THR A 3 6.18 -3.19 14.02
CA THR A 3 5.81 -2.01 13.23
C THR A 3 4.85 -1.17 14.06
N GLN A 4 5.27 0.02 14.51
CA GLN A 4 4.52 0.91 15.41
C GLN A 4 2.99 1.00 15.11
N TYR A 5 2.60 0.88 13.84
CA TYR A 5 1.21 0.86 13.36
C TYR A 5 0.33 -0.30 13.86
N HIS A 6 0.85 -1.52 14.07
CA HIS A 6 0.00 -2.64 14.54
C HIS A 6 -0.54 -2.40 15.95
N GLN A 7 0.15 -1.60 16.77
CA GLN A 7 -0.28 -1.29 18.13
C GLN A 7 -1.47 -0.30 18.17
N TRP A 8 -1.62 0.55 17.14
CA TRP A 8 -2.62 1.61 17.09
C TRP A 8 -3.95 1.14 16.51
N TYR A 9 -3.89 0.20 15.55
CA TYR A 9 -5.04 -0.40 14.87
C TYR A 9 -5.19 -1.90 15.19
N ASP A 10 -4.75 -2.33 16.38
CA ASP A 10 -4.64 -3.73 16.76
C ASP A 10 -5.98 -4.49 16.66
N PHE A 11 -6.09 -5.32 15.64
CA PHE A 11 -7.15 -6.31 15.44
C PHE A 11 -6.77 -7.64 16.08
N GLY A 12 -5.56 -7.85 16.59
CA GLY A 12 -5.10 -9.11 17.18
C GLY A 12 -5.94 -9.59 18.36
N ARG A 13 -6.41 -8.68 19.24
CA ARG A 13 -7.37 -9.04 20.29
C ARG A 13 -8.73 -9.41 19.74
N LEU A 14 -9.21 -8.70 18.71
CA LEU A 14 -10.50 -8.97 18.08
C LEU A 14 -10.46 -10.28 17.28
N ALA A 15 -9.39 -10.51 16.52
CA ALA A 15 -9.05 -11.70 15.75
C ALA A 15 -9.12 -12.96 16.62
N ARG A 16 -8.47 -12.95 17.78
CA ARG A 16 -8.52 -14.06 18.75
C ARG A 16 -9.94 -14.32 19.26
N ARG A 17 -10.72 -13.26 19.55
CA ARG A 17 -12.09 -13.40 20.07
C ARG A 17 -13.12 -13.79 19.01
N LYS A 18 -12.90 -13.42 17.76
CA LYS A 18 -13.85 -13.58 16.64
C LYS A 18 -13.39 -14.61 15.61
N ASN A 19 -12.27 -15.29 15.88
CA ASN A 19 -11.70 -16.36 15.07
C ASN A 19 -11.47 -15.97 13.61
N PHE A 20 -10.71 -14.89 13.40
CA PHE A 20 -10.20 -14.52 12.07
C PHE A 20 -8.70 -14.25 12.14
N VAL A 21 -8.03 -14.22 10.98
CA VAL A 21 -6.61 -13.91 10.85
C VAL A 21 -6.46 -12.42 10.52
N ALA A 22 -5.68 -11.70 11.33
CA ALA A 22 -5.28 -10.33 11.04
C ALA A 22 -3.85 -10.32 10.49
N VAL A 23 -3.64 -9.63 9.37
CA VAL A 23 -2.33 -9.51 8.70
C VAL A 23 -2.04 -8.04 8.48
N TYR A 24 -0.81 -7.63 8.81
CA TYR A 24 -0.34 -6.25 8.72
C TYR A 24 0.84 -6.18 7.76
N PRO A 25 0.59 -6.25 6.45
CA PRO A 25 1.68 -6.09 5.49
C PRO A 25 2.21 -4.65 5.56
N LEU A 26 3.50 -4.48 5.29
CA LEU A 26 4.15 -3.18 5.24
C LEU A 26 4.45 -2.83 3.79
N GLY A 27 4.15 -1.59 3.39
CA GLY A 27 4.54 -1.07 2.08
C GLY A 27 6.05 -0.92 1.98
N LEU A 28 6.57 -0.62 0.79
CA LEU A 28 8.00 -0.45 0.62
C LEU A 28 8.44 0.94 1.12
N GLY A 29 9.46 0.97 1.98
CA GLY A 29 10.19 2.18 2.34
C GLY A 29 11.43 2.31 1.48
N ASP A 30 11.30 2.99 0.34
CA ASP A 30 12.39 3.18 -0.63
C ASP A 30 12.55 4.63 -1.09
N CYS A 31 12.01 5.58 -0.32
CA CYS A 31 12.33 6.99 -0.50
C CYS A 31 13.74 7.27 0.02
N ASN A 32 14.54 7.97 -0.80
CA ASN A 32 15.93 8.31 -0.49
C ASN A 32 16.17 9.81 -0.28
N THR A 33 15.10 10.54 0.04
CA THR A 33 15.16 11.97 0.32
C THR A 33 14.69 12.26 1.75
N PRO A 34 15.25 13.27 2.44
CA PRO A 34 14.91 13.56 3.84
C PRO A 34 13.42 13.82 4.10
N ASP A 35 12.67 14.25 3.09
CA ASP A 35 11.25 14.55 3.22
C ASP A 35 10.37 13.28 3.35
N CYS A 36 10.87 12.11 2.91
CA CYS A 36 10.10 10.86 2.98
C CYS A 36 10.87 9.60 3.39
N GLU A 37 12.16 9.66 3.70
CA GLU A 37 12.99 8.49 4.05
C GLU A 37 12.45 7.68 5.24
N GLN A 38 11.69 8.30 6.12
CA GLN A 38 11.05 7.66 7.28
C GLN A 38 9.76 6.89 6.96
N TYR A 39 9.20 7.01 5.75
CA TYR A 39 7.89 6.46 5.41
C TYR A 39 8.00 5.24 4.48
N SER A 40 7.33 4.16 4.87
CA SER A 40 6.88 3.14 3.92
C SER A 40 5.64 3.62 3.18
N SER A 41 5.52 3.28 1.90
CA SER A 41 4.39 3.70 1.08
C SER A 41 3.83 2.57 0.22
N TRP A 42 2.62 2.80 -0.27
CA TRP A 42 1.87 1.94 -1.18
C TRP A 42 1.61 2.69 -2.47
N ASN A 43 1.86 2.03 -3.60
CA ASN A 43 1.45 2.48 -4.91
C ASN A 43 -0.05 2.21 -5.11
N GLY A 44 -0.87 3.23 -4.82
CA GLY A 44 -2.32 3.18 -4.98
C GLY A 44 -2.79 4.32 -5.86
N VAL A 45 -3.88 4.17 -6.62
CA VAL A 45 -4.54 5.28 -7.37
C VAL A 45 -3.61 6.18 -8.20
N GLY A 46 -2.51 5.59 -8.70
CA GLY A 46 -1.53 6.28 -9.54
C GLY A 46 -0.61 7.24 -8.81
N THR A 47 -0.48 7.17 -7.48
CA THR A 47 0.35 8.09 -6.66
C THR A 47 1.81 8.21 -7.09
N SER A 48 2.33 7.21 -7.80
CA SER A 48 3.69 7.18 -8.35
C SER A 48 3.74 7.27 -9.89
N GLY A 49 2.59 7.50 -10.52
CA GLY A 49 2.42 7.49 -11.98
C GLY A 49 2.72 8.85 -12.64
N SER A 50 3.18 9.83 -11.88
CA SER A 50 3.31 11.21 -12.33
C SER A 50 4.33 11.36 -13.45
N ASN A 51 4.08 12.26 -14.39
CA ASN A 51 5.02 12.68 -15.41
C ASN A 51 4.70 14.11 -15.86
N ASP A 52 5.49 14.63 -16.79
CA ASP A 52 5.45 16.02 -17.23
C ASP A 52 4.10 16.42 -17.89
N THR A 53 3.27 15.47 -18.32
CA THR A 53 1.92 15.72 -18.88
C THR A 53 0.76 15.26 -17.98
N TRP A 54 1.06 14.47 -16.94
CA TRP A 54 0.06 13.97 -15.99
C TRP A 54 0.66 13.91 -14.60
N ALA A 55 0.46 14.96 -13.82
CA ALA A 55 0.93 15.06 -12.44
C ALA A 55 -0.18 14.68 -11.45
N THR A 56 0.13 13.83 -10.47
CA THR A 56 -0.81 13.42 -9.41
C THR A 56 -0.97 14.48 -8.33
N CYS A 57 -0.11 15.49 -8.35
CA CYS A 57 -0.12 16.65 -7.47
C CYS A 57 -0.05 17.92 -8.32
N ASP A 58 -0.34 19.08 -7.73
CA ASP A 58 -0.11 20.37 -8.38
C ASP A 58 1.39 20.72 -8.28
N PRO A 59 2.11 20.76 -9.41
CA PRO A 59 3.56 21.00 -9.40
C PRO A 59 3.96 22.39 -8.89
N SER A 60 3.03 23.36 -8.91
CA SER A 60 3.32 24.74 -8.50
C SER A 60 3.31 24.95 -6.98
N VAL A 61 2.70 24.03 -6.24
CA VAL A 61 2.56 24.10 -4.77
C VAL A 61 3.27 22.95 -4.06
N GLN A 62 3.65 21.88 -4.78
CA GLN A 62 4.41 20.79 -4.19
C GLN A 62 5.83 21.23 -3.89
N VAL A 63 6.19 21.18 -2.61
CA VAL A 63 7.49 21.64 -2.09
C VAL A 63 8.37 20.50 -1.56
N LEU A 64 7.80 19.31 -1.40
CA LEU A 64 8.54 18.14 -0.91
C LEU A 64 9.36 17.52 -2.05
N ASP A 65 10.62 17.23 -1.77
CA ASP A 65 11.45 16.41 -2.65
C ASP A 65 11.19 14.94 -2.30
N THR A 66 10.28 14.30 -3.03
CA THR A 66 10.00 12.87 -2.88
C THR A 66 10.59 12.11 -4.05
N CYS A 67 11.66 11.33 -3.80
CA CYS A 67 12.23 10.45 -4.82
C CYS A 67 12.38 9.03 -4.28
N TYR A 68 11.47 8.16 -4.74
CA TYR A 68 11.50 6.73 -4.45
C TYR A 68 12.38 5.99 -5.46
N ASP A 69 13.26 5.11 -4.97
CA ASP A 69 14.19 4.33 -5.79
C ASP A 69 13.48 3.48 -6.83
N SER A 70 12.38 2.86 -6.45
CA SER A 70 11.50 2.13 -7.36
C SER A 70 11.04 2.97 -8.55
N CYS A 71 10.79 4.27 -8.35
CA CYS A 71 10.40 5.18 -9.42
C CYS A 71 11.58 5.49 -10.33
N ARG A 72 12.74 5.81 -9.77
CA ARG A 72 13.96 5.99 -10.55
C ARG A 72 14.30 4.74 -11.37
N ILE A 73 14.20 3.55 -10.78
CA ILE A 73 14.47 2.26 -11.45
C ILE A 73 13.47 2.01 -12.58
N LYS A 74 12.17 2.21 -12.35
CA LYS A 74 11.14 1.89 -13.35
C LYS A 74 10.99 2.94 -14.45
N LYS A 75 11.20 4.21 -14.13
CA LYS A 75 10.91 5.35 -15.01
C LYS A 75 12.18 6.03 -15.53
N GLY A 76 13.35 5.68 -15.00
CA GLY A 76 14.64 6.32 -15.29
C GLY A 76 14.85 7.66 -14.57
N LYS A 77 13.79 8.26 -14.01
CA LYS A 77 13.81 9.51 -13.21
C LYS A 77 12.70 9.49 -12.17
N CYS A 78 12.88 10.27 -11.11
CA CYS A 78 11.77 10.65 -10.23
C CYS A 78 11.04 11.87 -10.82
N HIS A 79 9.75 11.97 -10.59
CA HIS A 79 8.96 13.19 -10.78
C HIS A 79 8.60 13.76 -9.40
N GLN A 80 8.55 15.08 -9.24
CA GLN A 80 8.27 15.73 -7.93
C GLN A 80 6.90 15.36 -7.31
N CYS A 81 5.99 14.82 -8.11
CA CYS A 81 4.69 14.30 -7.65
C CYS A 81 4.69 12.76 -7.47
N ASP A 82 5.84 12.08 -7.52
CA ASP A 82 5.94 10.66 -7.19
C ASP A 82 6.10 10.49 -5.67
N TRP A 83 4.98 10.61 -4.96
CA TRP A 83 4.99 10.64 -3.49
C TRP A 83 4.83 9.27 -2.83
N SER A 84 4.83 8.18 -3.62
CA SER A 84 4.89 6.80 -3.14
C SER A 84 5.82 5.94 -4.00
N THR A 85 6.11 4.73 -3.53
CA THR A 85 6.81 3.68 -4.27
C THR A 85 6.14 3.44 -5.64
N CYS A 86 6.93 3.09 -6.65
CA CYS A 86 6.47 2.73 -7.99
C CYS A 86 6.32 1.21 -8.20
N TYR A 87 6.61 0.37 -7.19
CA TYR A 87 6.41 -1.07 -7.32
C TYR A 87 4.93 -1.48 -7.39
N ASN A 88 4.69 -2.74 -7.77
CA ASN A 88 3.34 -3.27 -7.93
C ASN A 88 2.84 -3.86 -6.61
N ASP A 89 2.20 -3.03 -5.79
CA ASP A 89 1.74 -3.47 -4.48
C ASP A 89 0.48 -4.33 -4.52
N VAL A 90 -0.37 -4.20 -5.53
CA VAL A 90 -1.47 -5.15 -5.73
C VAL A 90 -0.91 -6.56 -5.98
N GLY A 91 0.15 -6.67 -6.79
CA GLY A 91 0.86 -7.92 -7.02
C GLY A 91 1.48 -8.50 -5.74
N PHE A 92 2.03 -7.64 -4.88
CA PHE A 92 2.51 -8.04 -3.56
C PHE A 92 1.38 -8.60 -2.68
N ILE A 93 0.24 -7.90 -2.57
CA ILE A 93 -0.93 -8.38 -1.81
C ILE A 93 -1.49 -9.68 -2.38
N ALA A 94 -1.56 -9.82 -3.70
CA ALA A 94 -1.99 -11.06 -4.35
C ALA A 94 -1.07 -12.24 -3.98
N LYS A 95 0.25 -12.02 -3.99
CA LYS A 95 1.22 -13.04 -3.60
C LYS A 95 1.12 -13.41 -2.11
N LEU A 96 0.98 -12.40 -1.24
CA LEU A 96 0.79 -12.60 0.19
C LEU A 96 -0.49 -13.39 0.48
N LEU A 97 -1.60 -13.05 -0.18
CA LEU A 97 -2.85 -13.78 -0.03
C LEU A 97 -2.71 -15.24 -0.48
N GLY A 98 -1.99 -15.52 -1.56
CA GLY A 98 -1.67 -16.88 -1.99
C GLY A 98 -0.93 -17.66 -0.89
N VAL A 99 0.12 -17.08 -0.30
CA VAL A 99 0.85 -17.70 0.82
C VAL A 99 -0.08 -17.99 2.00
N ILE A 100 -0.96 -17.05 2.37
CA ILE A 100 -1.92 -17.24 3.46
C ILE A 100 -2.88 -18.38 3.14
N GLN A 101 -3.43 -18.42 1.92
CA GLN A 101 -4.41 -19.43 1.49
C GLN A 101 -3.81 -20.83 1.36
N ASP A 102 -2.52 -20.94 1.05
CA ASP A 102 -1.81 -22.22 0.94
C ASP A 102 -1.43 -22.78 2.31
N ASN A 103 -1.21 -21.92 3.31
CA ASN A 103 -0.73 -22.32 4.63
C ASN A 103 -1.80 -22.33 5.72
N LEU A 104 -2.92 -21.61 5.54
CA LEU A 104 -3.98 -21.46 6.52
C LEU A 104 -5.36 -21.80 5.92
N CYS A 105 -6.23 -22.41 6.72
CA CYS A 105 -7.62 -22.67 6.35
C CYS A 105 -8.49 -21.42 6.57
N ILE A 106 -8.36 -20.43 5.70
CA ILE A 106 -9.21 -19.21 5.74
C ILE A 106 -10.47 -19.36 4.88
N ASP A 107 -11.52 -18.65 5.25
CA ASP A 107 -12.72 -18.50 4.43
C ASP A 107 -12.46 -17.50 3.30
N ARG A 108 -12.32 -18.01 2.07
CA ARG A 108 -12.00 -17.20 0.88
C ARG A 108 -13.13 -16.24 0.48
N THR A 109 -14.33 -16.40 1.02
CA THR A 109 -15.47 -15.50 0.78
C THR A 109 -15.53 -14.34 1.78
N ARG A 110 -14.65 -14.34 2.80
CA ARG A 110 -14.61 -13.34 3.88
C ARG A 110 -13.23 -12.72 4.03
N ILE A 111 -12.71 -12.19 2.93
CA ILE A 111 -11.45 -11.44 2.89
C ILE A 111 -11.78 -9.94 2.89
N PHE A 112 -11.22 -9.20 3.83
CA PHE A 112 -11.42 -7.75 3.97
C PHE A 112 -10.07 -7.04 3.97
N ALA A 113 -10.04 -5.83 3.42
CA ALA A 113 -8.88 -4.95 3.50
C ALA A 113 -9.25 -3.63 4.19
N SER A 114 -8.34 -3.09 4.97
CA SER A 114 -8.51 -1.78 5.57
C SER A 114 -7.20 -0.99 5.52
N GLY A 115 -7.30 0.31 5.31
CA GLY A 115 -6.17 1.22 5.28
C GLY A 115 -6.58 2.62 5.72
N CYS A 116 -5.59 3.48 5.94
CA CYS A 116 -5.79 4.91 6.22
C CYS A 116 -4.75 5.72 5.44
N SER A 117 -5.07 6.96 5.08
CA SER A 117 -4.19 7.86 4.31
C SER A 117 -3.72 7.19 3.00
N ASN A 118 -2.42 7.10 2.73
CA ASN A 118 -1.86 6.38 1.59
C ASN A 118 -2.36 4.91 1.50
N GLY A 119 -2.46 4.21 2.64
CA GLY A 119 -3.03 2.86 2.70
C GLY A 119 -4.53 2.84 2.40
N GLY A 120 -5.27 3.88 2.81
CA GLY A 120 -6.70 4.04 2.52
C GLY A 120 -6.96 4.23 1.03
N MET A 121 -6.10 5.03 0.38
CA MET A 121 -6.10 5.17 -1.08
C MET A 121 -5.75 3.84 -1.76
N PHE A 122 -4.74 3.12 -1.26
CA PHE A 122 -4.31 1.84 -1.82
C PHE A 122 -5.38 0.75 -1.75
N VAL A 123 -6.16 0.64 -0.67
CA VAL A 123 -7.20 -0.42 -0.58
C VAL A 123 -8.29 -0.30 -1.66
N HIS A 124 -8.47 0.87 -2.29
CA HIS A 124 -9.34 1.01 -3.46
C HIS A 124 -8.81 0.29 -4.72
N GLU A 125 -7.49 0.13 -4.86
CA GLU A 125 -6.91 -0.60 -6.00
C GLU A 125 -7.15 -2.10 -5.93
N LEU A 126 -7.28 -2.65 -4.73
CA LEU A 126 -7.44 -4.09 -4.50
C LEU A 126 -8.69 -4.65 -5.22
N PRO A 127 -9.93 -4.21 -4.97
CA PRO A 127 -11.09 -4.75 -5.66
C PRO A 127 -11.12 -4.38 -7.15
N LYS A 128 -10.50 -3.25 -7.54
CA LYS A 128 -10.40 -2.81 -8.94
C LYS A 128 -9.53 -3.76 -9.77
N GLN A 129 -8.42 -4.25 -9.21
CA GLN A 129 -7.45 -5.10 -9.90
C GLN A 129 -7.56 -6.58 -9.54
N MET A 130 -8.25 -6.92 -8.45
CA MET A 130 -8.54 -8.29 -8.00
C MET A 130 -10.05 -8.48 -7.79
N PRO A 131 -10.87 -8.37 -8.85
CA PRO A 131 -12.32 -8.42 -8.73
C PRO A 131 -12.78 -9.75 -8.12
N GLY A 132 -13.72 -9.67 -7.17
CA GLY A 132 -14.30 -10.84 -6.50
C GLY A 132 -13.44 -11.44 -5.37
N VAL A 133 -12.25 -10.93 -5.10
CA VAL A 133 -11.39 -11.43 -4.01
C VAL A 133 -11.79 -10.86 -2.65
N PHE A 134 -12.04 -9.55 -2.59
CA PHE A 134 -12.35 -8.87 -1.33
C PHE A 134 -13.87 -8.73 -1.16
N ALA A 135 -14.38 -9.20 -0.02
CA ALA A 135 -15.77 -9.05 0.38
C ALA A 135 -16.11 -7.61 0.78
N GLY A 136 -15.11 -6.82 1.16
CA GLY A 136 -15.25 -5.40 1.44
C GLY A 136 -13.91 -4.73 1.71
N ILE A 137 -13.89 -3.41 1.53
CA ILE A 137 -12.77 -2.55 1.89
C ILE A 137 -13.23 -1.43 2.83
N VAL A 138 -12.33 -0.95 3.68
CA VAL A 138 -12.55 0.22 4.54
C VAL A 138 -11.35 1.15 4.40
N ALA A 139 -11.58 2.37 3.91
CA ALA A 139 -10.58 3.40 3.69
C ALA A 139 -10.75 4.57 4.67
#